data_AF-A0A2N9LCS2-F1
#
_entry.id   AF-A0A2N9LCS2-F1
#
_cell.length_a   1.000
_cell.length_b   1.000
_cell.length_c   1.000
_cell.angle_alpha   90.00
_cell.angle_beta   90.00
_cell.angle_gamma   90.00
#
_symmetry.space_group_name_H-M   'P 1'
#
loop_
_entity.id
_entity.type
_entity.pdbx_description
1 polymer ?
#
loop_
_entity_poly.entity_id
_entity_poly.type
_entity_poly.pdbx_seq_one_letter_code
_entity_poly.pdbx_strand_id
1 'polypeptide(L)' 'MDEIQGSTLGEEIDRLHAEHRRYAQRLEELLQKPYLTEDEQLEEVRLKKLKLHAKDLIFALERRVAPAVA' A
#
# COMPACT_ATOMS: atom_id res chain seq x y z
N MET A 1 1.50 -24.94 15.03
CA MET A 1 0.99 -23.64 15.53
C MET A 1 1.04 -22.60 14.40
N ASP A 2 0.84 -23.05 13.16
CA ASP A 2 1.27 -22.31 11.96
C ASP A 2 0.09 -21.76 11.14
N GLU A 3 -1.12 -22.29 11.36
CA GLU A 3 -2.34 -21.84 10.66
C GLU A 3 -2.79 -20.45 11.10
N ILE A 4 -2.55 -20.06 12.36
CA ILE A 4 -2.89 -18.72 12.85
C ILE A 4 -2.02 -17.65 12.18
N GLN A 5 -0.78 -17.99 11.82
CA GLN A 5 0.13 -17.04 11.17
C GLN A 5 -0.23 -16.79 9.70
N GLY A 6 -0.77 -17.79 8.99
CA GLY A 6 -1.25 -17.64 7.62
C GLY A 6 -2.51 -16.75 7.52
N SER A 7 -3.50 -16.97 8.39
CA SER A 7 -4.72 -16.15 8.42
C SER A 7 -4.43 -14.70 8.81
N THR A 8 -3.60 -14.47 9.84
CA THR A 8 -3.24 -13.10 10.26
C THR A 8 -2.45 -12.35 9.20
N LEU A 9 -1.58 -13.02 8.43
CA LEU A 9 -0.87 -12.37 7.32
C LEU A 9 -1.80 -11.98 6.18
N GLY A 10 -2.78 -12.83 5.84
CA GLY A 10 -3.79 -12.52 4.83
C GLY A 10 -4.61 -11.28 5.21
N GLU A 11 -5.06 -11.20 6.46
CA GLU A 11 -5.78 -10.03 6.98
C GLU A 11 -4.92 -8.74 6.94
N GLU A 12 -3.62 -8.85 7.21
CA GLU A 12 -2.68 -7.72 7.13
C GLU A 12 -2.47 -7.25 5.69
N ILE A 13 -2.35 -8.19 4.74
CA ILE A 13 -2.27 -7.89 3.30
C ILE A 13 -3.56 -7.16 2.86
N ASP A 14 -4.73 -7.66 3.24
CA ASP A 14 -6.01 -7.02 2.88
C ASP A 14 -6.11 -5.58 3.43
N ARG A 15 -5.62 -5.35 4.66
CA ARG A 15 -5.53 -4.01 5.26
C ARG A 15 -4.58 -3.11 4.47
N LEU A 16 -3.38 -3.58 4.14
CA LEU A 16 -2.42 -2.83 3.34
C LEU A 16 -2.96 -2.51 1.94
N HIS A 17 -3.72 -3.42 1.33
CA HIS A 17 -4.41 -3.18 0.07
C HIS A 17 -5.47 -2.07 0.20
N ALA A 18 -6.22 -2.05 1.30
CA ALA A 18 -7.20 -1.00 1.58
C ALA A 18 -6.52 0.36 1.76
N GLU A 19 -5.39 0.42 2.48
CA GLU A 19 -4.58 1.63 2.63
C GLU A 19 -3.98 2.08 1.30
N HIS A 20 -3.39 1.18 0.53
CA HIS A 20 -2.86 1.46 -0.81
C HIS A 20 -3.93 2.04 -1.74
N ARG A 21 -5.16 1.50 -1.71
CA ARG A 21 -6.30 2.05 -2.46
C ARG A 21 -6.68 3.46 -1.99
N ARG A 22 -6.72 3.72 -0.69
CA ARG A 22 -6.98 5.06 -0.13
C ARG A 22 -5.93 6.07 -0.56
N TYR A 23 -4.64 5.70 -0.48
CA TYR A 23 -3.56 6.58 -0.94
C TYR A 23 -3.63 6.84 -2.44
N ALA A 24 -3.99 5.82 -3.24
CA ALA A 24 -4.18 5.97 -4.67
C ALA A 24 -5.34 6.92 -5.00
N GLN A 25 -6.47 6.80 -4.32
CA GLN A 25 -7.62 7.69 -4.50
C GLN A 25 -7.28 9.13 -4.13
N ARG A 26 -6.59 9.35 -3.00
CA ARG A 26 -6.16 10.68 -2.57
C ARG A 26 -5.15 11.30 -3.55
N LEU A 27 -4.25 10.48 -4.08
CA LEU A 27 -3.30 10.90 -5.10
C LEU A 27 -4.01 11.29 -6.40
N GLU A 28 -5.03 10.53 -6.80
CA GLU A 28 -5.84 10.82 -7.98
C GLU A 28 -6.62 12.13 -7.82
N GLU A 29 -7.22 12.39 -6.66
CA GLU A 29 -7.87 13.68 -6.35
C GLU A 29 -6.90 14.87 -6.50
N LEU A 30 -5.64 14.71 -6.10
CA LEU A 30 -4.60 15.73 -6.30
C LEU A 30 -4.21 15.85 -7.78
N LEU A 31 -3.98 14.72 -8.47
CA LEU A 31 -3.60 14.72 -9.88
C LEU A 31 -4.68 15.31 -10.82
N GLN A 32 -5.96 15.25 -10.41
CA GLN A 32 -7.06 15.90 -11.13
C GLN A 32 -7.02 17.43 -11.03
N LYS A 33 -6.30 18.00 -10.05
CA LYS A 33 -6.17 19.45 -9.92
C LYS A 33 -5.10 19.96 -10.90
N PRO A 34 -5.44 20.89 -11.79
CA PRO A 34 -4.48 21.41 -12.77
C PRO A 34 -3.34 22.23 -12.15
N TYR A 35 -3.55 22.77 -10.95
CA TYR A 35 -2.53 23.50 -10.18
C TYR A 35 -2.58 23.06 -8.72
N LEU A 36 -1.48 22.46 -8.26
CA LEU A 36 -1.28 22.03 -6.88
C LEU A 36 -0.52 23.11 -6.12
N THR A 37 -0.97 23.44 -4.91
CA THR A 37 -0.18 24.27 -3.99
C THR A 37 1.07 23.53 -3.51
N GLU A 38 2.03 24.23 -2.90
CA GLU A 38 3.25 23.58 -2.36
C GLU A 38 2.90 22.48 -1.34
N ASP A 39 1.91 22.73 -0.47
CA ASP A 39 1.41 21.73 0.48
C ASP A 39 0.85 20.50 -0.23
N GLU A 40 0.09 20.70 -1.31
CA GLU A 40 -0.49 19.61 -2.10
C GLU A 40 0.57 18.83 -2.90
N GLN A 41 1.62 19.49 -3.39
CA GLN A 41 2.76 18.80 -4.03
C GLN A 41 3.55 17.98 -3.01
N LEU A 42 3.77 18.50 -1.81
CA LEU A 42 4.37 17.75 -0.70
C LEU A 42 3.51 16.54 -0.34
N GLU A 43 2.20 16.72 -0.26
CA GLU A 43 1.25 15.65 -0.01
C GLU A 43 1.26 14.60 -1.14
N GLU A 44 1.35 15.02 -2.40
CA GLU A 44 1.49 14.11 -3.55
C GLU A 44 2.75 13.22 -3.41
N VAL A 45 3.91 13.83 -3.11
CA VAL A 45 5.16 13.09 -2.92
C VAL A 45 5.08 12.16 -1.72
N ARG A 46 4.46 12.60 -0.61
CA ARG A 46 4.22 11.76 0.57
C ARG A 46 3.32 10.58 0.24
N LEU A 47 2.20 10.80 -0.45
CA LEU A 47 1.26 9.76 -0.88
C LEU A 47 1.93 8.75 -1.82
N LYS A 48 2.77 9.21 -2.77
CA LYS A 48 3.56 8.31 -3.62
C LYS A 48 4.50 7.43 -2.80
N LYS A 49 5.18 7.99 -1.79
CA LYS A 49 6.06 7.21 -0.90
C LYS A 49 5.28 6.21 -0.05
N LEU A 50 4.16 6.63 0.54
CA LEU A 50 3.28 5.75 1.33
C LEU A 50 2.73 4.61 0.46
N LYS A 51 2.30 4.93 -0.75
CA LYS A 51 1.83 3.94 -1.73
C LYS A 51 2.92 2.93 -2.09
N LEU A 52 4.15 3.41 -2.33
CA LEU A 52 5.29 2.53 -2.60
C LEU A 52 5.59 1.64 -1.38
N HIS A 53 5.62 2.23 -0.18
CA HIS A 53 5.86 1.49 1.05
C HIS A 53 4.80 0.40 1.31
N ALA A 54 3.52 0.73 1.14
CA ALA A 54 2.44 -0.24 1.27
C ALA A 54 2.59 -1.39 0.26
N LYS A 55 2.97 -1.07 -0.99
CA LYS A 55 3.24 -2.09 -2.02
C LYS A 55 4.41 -2.99 -1.63
N ASP A 56 5.49 -2.42 -1.11
CA ASP A 56 6.67 -3.18 -0.69
C ASP A 56 6.37 -4.08 0.51
N LEU A 57 5.55 -3.61 1.46
CA LEU A 57 5.07 -4.41 2.58
C LEU A 57 4.18 -5.57 2.10
N ILE A 58 3.22 -5.31 1.22
CA ILE A 58 2.38 -6.34 0.59
C ILE A 58 3.27 -7.41 -0.04
N PHE A 59 4.21 -7.00 -0.90
CA PHE A 59 5.09 -7.94 -1.58
C PHE A 59 5.96 -8.77 -0.62
N ALA A 60 6.45 -8.14 0.46
CA ALA A 60 7.21 -8.83 1.49
C ALA A 60 6.36 -9.86 2.27
N LEU A 61 5.09 -9.55 2.53
CA LEU A 61 4.16 -10.46 3.18
C LEU A 61 3.71 -11.57 2.23
N GLU A 62 3.32 -11.25 1.00
CA GLU A 62 2.95 -12.23 -0.04
C GLU A 62 4.07 -13.25 -0.27
N ARG A 63 5.33 -12.79 -0.31
CA ARG A 63 6.49 -13.68 -0.43
C ARG A 63 6.73 -14.57 0.79
N ARG A 64 6.23 -14.20 1.96
CA ARG A 64 6.25 -15.04 3.17
C ARG A 64 5.09 -16.04 3.19
N VAL A 65 3.93 -15.68 2.63
CA VAL A 65 2.77 -16.59 2.51
C VAL A 65 2.98 -17.60 1.39
N ALA A 66 3.54 -17.19 0.26
CA ALA A 66 3.83 -18.08 -0.85
C ALA A 66 4.94 -19.05 -0.44
N PRO A 67 4.64 -20.37 -0.28
CA PRO A 67 5.71 -21.34 -0.14
C PRO A 67 6.51 -21.26 -1.44
N ALA A 68 7.83 -21.14 -1.30
CA ALA A 68 8.76 -21.20 -2.44
C ALA A 68 8.51 -22.51 -3.19
N VAL A 69 7.68 -22.47 -4.23
CA VAL A 69 7.60 -23.51 -5.24
C VAL A 69 8.84 -23.33 -6.10
N ALA A 70 9.85 -24.14 -5.79
CA ALA A 70 11.00 -24.45 -6.63
C ALA A 70 11.28 -25.94 -6.49
#